data_AF-A0AAJ5QV01-F1
#
_entry.id   AF-A0AAJ5QV01-F1
#
_cell.length_a   1.000
_cell.length_b   1.000
_cell.length_c   1.000
_cell.angle_alpha   90.00
_cell.angle_beta   90.00
_cell.angle_gamma   90.00
#
_symmetry.space_group_name_H-M   'P 1'
#
loop_
_entity.id
_entity.type
_entity.pdbx_description
1 polymer ?
#
loop_
_entity_poly.entity_id
_entity_poly.type
_entity_poly.pdbx_seq_one_letter_code
_entity_poly.pdbx_strand_id
1 'polypeptide(L)'
;MKKPDQQSRSGWGGKRTGSGAPYGNTNAVKHGERSRRAFFPLEGGDELSPLVKNRVRNLLLAEHLGLLIQSDPEYGTEAWREMTLLYGMMSLHTDRIMRLELMKAKADLARARLELIRLKKRLPAR
;
A
#
# COMPACT_ATOMS: atom_id res chain seq x y z
N MET A 1 12.94 32.74 17.97
CA MET A 1 13.91 32.11 17.05
C MET A 1 13.43 30.71 16.70
N LYS A 2 12.84 30.51 15.51
CA LYS A 2 12.55 29.17 14.95
C LYS A 2 13.69 28.87 13.97
N LYS A 3 14.35 27.72 14.09
CA LYS A 3 15.26 27.23 13.04
C LYS A 3 14.39 26.77 11.86
N PRO A 4 14.38 27.45 10.71
CA PRO A 4 13.85 26.86 9.49
C PRO A 4 14.95 25.94 8.92
N ASP A 5 14.60 25.02 8.03
CA ASP A 5 15.56 24.30 7.19
C ASP A 5 16.28 23.07 7.78
N GLN A 6 15.57 22.22 8.52
CA GLN A 6 15.86 20.78 8.41
C GLN A 6 15.12 20.19 7.21
N GLN A 7 15.64 20.50 6.02
CA GLN A 7 15.30 19.80 4.80
C GLN A 7 15.95 18.41 4.85
N SER A 8 15.18 17.36 4.50
CA SER A 8 15.65 15.98 4.41
C SER A 8 16.96 15.88 3.60
N ARG A 9 17.98 15.24 4.16
CA ARG A 9 19.29 14.96 3.53
C ARG A 9 19.24 13.93 2.39
N SER A 10 18.07 13.49 1.94
CA SER A 10 17.96 12.70 0.72
C SER A 10 18.07 13.65 -0.49
N GLY A 11 19.22 13.68 -1.15
CA GLY A 11 19.48 14.47 -2.37
C GLY A 11 18.64 14.10 -3.61
N TRP A 12 17.45 13.53 -3.41
CA TRP A 12 16.52 13.11 -4.46
C TRP A 12 15.32 14.05 -4.47
N GLY A 13 15.08 14.75 -5.59
CA GLY A 13 13.85 15.51 -5.83
C GLY A 13 13.93 17.04 -5.71
N GLY A 14 15.11 17.63 -5.95
CA GLY A 14 15.26 19.09 -6.01
C GLY A 14 14.90 19.67 -7.39
N LYS A 15 14.54 20.96 -7.45
CA LYS A 15 14.40 21.75 -8.70
C LYS A 15 15.76 22.26 -9.24
N ARG A 16 16.89 21.70 -8.81
CA ARG A 16 18.24 22.17 -9.21
C ARG A 16 18.74 21.39 -10.44
N THR A 17 19.46 22.04 -11.33
CA THR A 17 20.16 21.38 -12.43
C THR A 17 21.10 20.31 -11.86
N GLY A 18 20.91 19.04 -12.24
CA GLY A 18 21.63 17.89 -11.68
C GLY A 18 20.96 17.17 -10.49
N SER A 19 19.80 17.63 -10.01
CA SER A 19 19.04 16.94 -8.93
C SER A 19 17.99 15.93 -9.43
N GLY A 20 18.27 15.35 -10.60
CA GLY A 20 17.59 14.18 -11.12
C GLY A 20 18.18 12.88 -10.55
N ALA A 21 17.42 11.80 -10.67
CA ALA A 21 17.93 10.46 -10.45
C ALA A 21 19.19 10.22 -11.33
N PRO A 22 20.28 9.59 -10.85
CA PRO A 22 21.50 9.37 -11.60
C PRO A 22 21.16 8.56 -12.82
N TYR A 23 22.02 8.65 -13.82
CA TYR A 23 21.86 7.88 -15.04
C TYR A 23 21.67 6.39 -14.69
N GLY A 24 20.52 5.82 -15.06
CA GLY A 24 20.11 4.46 -14.70
C GLY A 24 19.20 4.31 -13.46
N ASN A 25 19.07 5.33 -12.61
CA ASN A 25 18.12 5.33 -11.50
C ASN A 25 16.70 5.63 -12.00
N THR A 26 16.02 4.56 -12.35
CA THR A 26 14.62 4.56 -12.79
C THR A 26 13.65 4.45 -11.60
N ASN A 27 14.10 4.55 -10.34
CA ASN A 27 13.21 4.31 -9.18
C ASN A 27 12.04 5.28 -9.12
N ALA A 28 12.25 6.56 -9.46
CA ALA A 28 11.15 7.53 -9.52
C ALA A 28 10.11 7.15 -10.59
N VAL A 29 10.57 6.63 -11.74
CA VAL A 29 9.71 6.15 -12.84
C VAL A 29 9.02 4.84 -12.45
N LYS A 30 9.75 3.88 -11.88
CA LYS A 30 9.23 2.59 -11.38
C LYS A 30 8.19 2.79 -10.28
N HIS A 31 8.46 3.68 -9.32
CA HIS A 31 7.52 4.02 -8.26
C HIS A 31 6.31 4.80 -8.79
N GLY A 32 6.51 5.67 -9.78
CA GLY A 32 5.44 6.41 -10.45
C GLY A 32 4.50 5.49 -11.24
N GLU A 33 5.06 4.62 -12.07
CA GLU A 33 4.32 3.62 -12.86
C GLU A 33 3.54 2.67 -11.94
N ARG A 34 4.21 2.10 -10.94
CA ARG A 34 3.57 1.26 -9.92
C ARG A 34 2.42 1.96 -9.22
N SER A 35 2.61 3.20 -8.77
CA SER A 35 1.57 3.92 -8.03
C SER A 35 0.39 4.31 -8.92
N ARG A 36 0.66 4.62 -10.20
CA ARG A 36 -0.37 4.93 -11.21
C ARG A 36 -1.21 3.70 -11.55
N ARG A 37 -0.59 2.53 -11.66
CA ARG A 37 -1.25 1.27 -12.04
C ARG A 37 -1.91 0.54 -10.86
N ALA A 38 -1.42 0.71 -9.63
CA ALA A 38 -1.85 -0.10 -8.49
C ALA A 38 -3.37 -0.06 -8.24
N PHE A 39 -3.97 1.14 -8.16
CA PHE A 39 -5.37 1.28 -7.78
C PHE A 39 -6.33 1.30 -8.97
N PHE A 40 -6.17 0.34 -9.87
CA PHE A 40 -7.05 0.18 -11.04
C PHE A 40 -8.53 -0.01 -10.61
N PRO A 41 -9.49 0.45 -11.43
CA PRO A 41 -10.92 0.28 -11.15
C PRO A 41 -11.29 -1.21 -11.17
N LEU A 42 -12.26 -1.60 -10.35
CA LEU A 42 -12.85 -2.93 -10.37
C LEU A 42 -14.25 -2.80 -10.97
N GLU A 43 -14.46 -3.36 -12.16
CA GLU A 43 -15.80 -3.38 -12.79
C GLU A 43 -16.80 -4.09 -11.88
N GLY A 44 -17.96 -3.46 -11.65
CA GLY A 44 -18.98 -3.96 -10.72
C GLY A 44 -18.56 -3.94 -9.24
N GLY A 45 -17.39 -3.38 -8.91
CA GLY A 45 -16.83 -3.37 -7.57
C GLY A 45 -17.23 -2.18 -6.71
N ASP A 46 -18.12 -1.30 -7.17
CA ASP A 46 -18.36 0.01 -6.54
C ASP A 46 -18.86 -0.10 -5.10
N GLU A 47 -19.73 -1.07 -4.82
CA GLU A 47 -20.30 -1.34 -3.50
C GLU A 47 -19.32 -2.00 -2.53
N LEU A 48 -18.19 -2.54 -3.03
CA LEU A 48 -17.22 -3.21 -2.19
C LEU A 48 -16.54 -2.21 -1.25
N SER A 49 -16.39 -2.62 0.01
CA SER A 49 -15.60 -1.84 0.97
C SER A 49 -14.16 -1.67 0.48
N PRO A 50 -13.46 -0.58 0.88
CA PRO A 50 -12.07 -0.37 0.49
C PRO A 50 -11.15 -1.56 0.84
N LEU A 51 -11.43 -2.26 1.95
CA LEU A 51 -10.69 -3.46 2.35
C LEU A 51 -10.87 -4.59 1.33
N VAL A 52 -12.12 -4.87 0.96
CA VAL A 52 -12.44 -5.92 -0.01
C VAL A 52 -11.89 -5.57 -1.40
N LYS A 53 -12.00 -4.31 -1.83
CA LYS A 53 -11.41 -3.83 -3.10
C LYS A 53 -9.92 -4.15 -3.19
N ASN A 54 -9.14 -3.87 -2.14
CA ASN A 54 -7.70 -4.15 -2.16
C ASN A 54 -7.39 -5.66 -2.14
N ARG A 55 -8.20 -6.48 -1.46
CA ARG A 55 -8.07 -7.95 -1.51
C ARG A 55 -8.34 -8.50 -2.90
N VAL A 56 -9.42 -8.06 -3.54
CA VAL A 56 -9.77 -8.46 -4.92
C VAL A 56 -8.65 -8.07 -5.89
N ARG A 57 -8.14 -6.84 -5.82
CA ARG A 57 -6.99 -6.44 -6.65
C ARG A 57 -5.79 -7.37 -6.46
N ASN A 58 -5.45 -7.74 -5.22
CA ASN A 58 -4.36 -8.68 -4.98
C ASN A 58 -4.62 -10.08 -5.52
N LEU A 59 -5.85 -10.57 -5.49
CA LEU A 59 -6.19 -11.86 -6.08
C LEU A 59 -6.02 -11.84 -7.60
N LEU A 60 -6.50 -10.80 -8.28
CA LEU A 60 -6.32 -10.62 -9.73
C LEU A 60 -4.85 -10.51 -10.12
N LEU A 61 -4.07 -9.74 -9.36
CA LEU A 61 -2.63 -9.63 -9.59
C LEU A 61 -1.89 -10.94 -9.29
N ALA A 62 -2.30 -11.69 -8.27
CA ALA A 62 -1.69 -12.97 -7.91
C ALA A 62 -1.91 -14.04 -8.99
N GLU A 63 -3.10 -14.07 -9.60
CA GLU A 63 -3.40 -14.96 -10.72
C GLU A 63 -2.45 -14.70 -11.90
N HIS A 64 -2.30 -13.43 -12.30
CA HIS A 64 -1.38 -13.07 -13.37
C HIS A 64 0.09 -13.31 -13.00
N LEU A 65 0.47 -12.99 -11.76
CA LEU A 65 1.83 -13.21 -11.26
C LEU A 65 2.20 -14.68 -11.24
N GLY A 66 1.27 -15.58 -10.89
CA GLY A 66 1.51 -17.02 -10.88
C GLY A 66 1.93 -17.56 -12.24
N LEU A 67 1.28 -17.08 -13.31
CA LEU A 67 1.64 -17.44 -14.69
C LEU A 67 3.04 -16.94 -15.07
N LEU A 68 3.40 -15.72 -14.68
CA LEU A 68 4.72 -15.16 -14.94
C LEU A 68 5.82 -15.92 -14.20
N ILE A 69 5.60 -16.28 -12.93
CA ILE A 69 6.57 -17.05 -12.15
C ILE A 69 6.83 -18.43 -12.80
N GLN A 70 5.78 -19.09 -13.30
CA GLN A 70 5.92 -20.38 -13.98
C GLN A 70 6.74 -20.29 -15.27
N SER A 71 6.79 -19.12 -15.90
CA SER A 71 7.58 -18.89 -17.11
C SER A 71 9.06 -18.63 -16.85
N ASP A 72 9.47 -18.51 -15.58
CA ASP A 72 10.84 -18.21 -15.13
C ASP A 72 11.55 -17.12 -15.97
N PRO A 73 11.04 -15.87 -15.93
CA PRO A 73 11.46 -14.86 -16.87
C PRO A 73 12.88 -14.39 -16.60
N GLU A 74 13.71 -14.38 -17.65
CA GLU A 74 15.08 -13.91 -17.58
C GLU A 74 15.15 -12.44 -17.14
N TYR A 75 16.14 -12.12 -16.31
CA TYR A 75 16.35 -10.78 -15.78
C TYR A 75 16.44 -9.73 -16.90
N GLY A 76 15.71 -8.62 -16.73
CA GLY A 76 15.73 -7.50 -17.68
C GLY A 76 14.78 -7.66 -18.87
N THR A 77 14.11 -8.80 -19.03
CA THR A 77 13.03 -8.96 -20.01
C THR A 77 11.78 -8.17 -19.61
N GLU A 78 10.88 -7.94 -20.56
CA GLU A 78 9.57 -7.32 -20.29
C GLU A 78 8.73 -8.17 -19.32
N ALA A 79 8.81 -9.50 -19.43
CA ALA A 79 8.14 -10.42 -18.50
C ALA A 79 8.68 -10.29 -17.06
N TRP A 80 10.01 -10.17 -16.92
CA TRP A 80 10.63 -9.90 -15.62
C TRP A 80 10.23 -8.54 -15.07
N ARG A 81 10.19 -7.50 -15.93
CA ARG A 81 9.76 -6.16 -15.55
C ARG A 81 8.30 -6.16 -15.07
N GLU A 82 7.39 -6.78 -15.81
CA GLU A 82 5.97 -6.88 -15.43
C GLU A 82 5.84 -7.66 -14.11
N MET A 83 6.55 -8.78 -13.94
CA MET A 83 6.58 -9.53 -12.68
C MET A 83 6.97 -8.63 -11.50
N THR A 84 8.07 -7.86 -11.62
CA THR A 84 8.51 -6.94 -10.54
C THR A 84 7.49 -5.82 -10.25
N LEU A 85 6.77 -5.38 -11.28
CA LEU A 85 5.74 -4.36 -11.16
C LEU A 85 4.52 -4.90 -10.42
N LEU A 86 4.06 -6.12 -10.74
CA LEU A 86 2.96 -6.80 -10.04
C LEU A 86 3.29 -6.97 -8.56
N TYR A 87 4.48 -7.46 -8.23
CA TYR A 87 4.95 -7.54 -6.84
C TYR A 87 4.82 -6.19 -6.12
N GLY A 88 5.30 -5.11 -6.75
CA GLY A 88 5.22 -3.77 -6.19
C GLY A 88 3.77 -3.31 -5.96
N MET A 89 2.87 -3.53 -6.92
CA MET A 89 1.45 -3.18 -6.77
C MET A 89 0.79 -3.98 -5.66
N MET A 90 1.09 -5.28 -5.57
CA MET A 90 0.58 -6.14 -4.50
C MET A 90 1.02 -5.67 -3.12
N SER A 91 2.28 -5.21 -2.96
CA SER A 91 2.76 -4.62 -1.72
C SER A 91 1.97 -3.38 -1.30
N LEU A 92 1.64 -2.48 -2.25
CA LEU A 92 0.84 -1.28 -1.95
C LEU A 92 -0.57 -1.63 -1.45
N HIS A 93 -1.19 -2.65 -2.03
CA HIS A 93 -2.48 -3.15 -1.57
C HIS A 93 -2.38 -3.80 -0.20
N THR A 94 -1.35 -4.61 0.04
CA THR A 94 -1.09 -5.24 1.35
C THR A 94 -0.92 -4.18 2.43
N ASP A 95 -0.12 -3.14 2.20
CA ASP A 95 0.02 -2.02 3.12
C ASP A 95 -1.33 -1.35 3.43
N ARG A 96 -2.17 -1.17 2.40
CA ARG A 96 -3.50 -0.57 2.56
C ARG A 96 -4.44 -1.47 3.35
N ILE A 97 -4.41 -2.79 3.10
CA ILE A 97 -5.16 -3.81 3.83
C ILE A 97 -4.76 -3.77 5.31
N MET A 98 -3.45 -3.84 5.60
CA MET A 98 -2.94 -3.81 6.98
C MET A 98 -3.38 -2.56 7.73
N ARG A 99 -3.33 -1.38 7.09
CA ARG A 99 -3.80 -0.13 7.70
C ARG A 99 -5.30 -0.16 7.99
N LEU A 100 -6.12 -0.64 7.05
CA LEU A 100 -7.57 -0.71 7.23
C LEU A 100 -7.97 -1.71 8.32
N GLU A 101 -7.33 -2.88 8.36
CA GLU A 101 -7.54 -3.88 9.41
C GLU A 101 -7.13 -3.35 10.78
N LEU A 102 -5.98 -2.67 10.88
CA LEU A 102 -5.55 -2.04 12.12
C LEU A 102 -6.55 -0.97 12.60
N MET A 103 -7.06 -0.15 11.69
CA MET A 103 -8.09 0.86 12.02
C MET A 103 -9.36 0.21 12.55
N LYS A 104 -9.83 -0.87 11.89
CA LYS A 104 -11.00 -1.63 12.31
C LYS A 104 -10.79 -2.22 13.71
N ALA A 105 -9.67 -2.90 13.93
CA ALA A 105 -9.34 -3.52 15.22
C ALA A 105 -9.25 -2.48 16.36
N LYS A 106 -8.67 -1.31 16.10
CA LYS A 106 -8.63 -0.21 17.08
C LYS A 106 -10.03 0.30 17.43
N ALA A 107 -10.91 0.43 16.43
CA ALA A 107 -12.28 0.86 16.65
C ALA A 107 -13.09 -0.20 17.44
N ASP A 108 -12.92 -1.48 17.12
CA ASP A 108 -13.53 -2.60 17.86
C ASP A 108 -13.08 -2.62 19.32
N LEU A 109 -11.77 -2.47 19.57
CA LEU A 109 -11.22 -2.40 20.92
C LEU A 109 -11.80 -1.21 21.71
N ALA A 110 -11.91 -0.04 21.07
CA ALA A 110 -12.48 1.14 21.72
C ALA A 110 -13.96 0.92 22.09
N ARG A 111 -14.76 0.31 21.21
CA ARG A 111 -16.16 -0.05 21.48
C ARG A 111 -16.26 -1.03 22.65
N ALA A 112 -15.49 -2.11 22.63
CA ALA A 112 -15.49 -3.11 23.68
C ALA A 112 -15.10 -2.52 25.06
N ARG A 113 -14.12 -1.60 25.09
CA ARG A 113 -13.75 -0.89 26.32
C ARG A 113 -14.88 -0.04 26.87
N LEU A 114 -15.58 0.70 26.01
CA LEU A 114 -16.72 1.53 26.42
C LEU A 114 -17.87 0.67 26.94
N GLU A 115 -18.15 -0.45 26.28
CA GLU A 115 -19.17 -1.40 26.71
C GLU A 115 -18.83 -2.01 28.08
N LEU A 116 -17.57 -2.42 28.28
CA LEU A 116 -17.10 -2.91 29.58
C LEU A 116 -17.29 -1.87 30.69
N ILE A 117 -16.97 -0.60 30.42
CA ILE A 117 -17.18 0.50 31.39
C ILE A 117 -18.67 0.65 31.71
N ARG A 118 -19.55 0.59 30.70
CA ARG A 118 -21.00 0.66 30.90
C ARG A 118 -21.53 -0.49 31.74
N LEU A 119 -21.06 -1.72 31.48
CA LEU A 119 -21.44 -2.91 32.26
C LEU A 119 -20.96 -2.81 33.70
N LYS A 120 -19.71 -2.38 33.93
CA LYS A 120 -19.17 -2.15 35.29
C LYS A 120 -19.99 -1.14 36.08
N LYS A 121 -20.50 -0.07 35.44
CA LYS A 121 -21.37 0.92 36.10
C LYS A 121 -22.77 0.38 36.45
N ARG A 122 -23.24 -0.66 35.75
CA ARG A 122 -24.56 -1.29 35.97
C ARG A 122 -24.52 -2.42 36.99
N LEU A 123 -23.33 -2.92 37.34
CA LEU A 123 -23.19 -3.93 38.38
C LEU A 123 -23.34 -3.26 39.75
N PRO A 124 -24.22 -3.79 40.64
CA PRO A 124 -24.34 -3.26 41.99
C PRO A 124 -23.01 -3.44 42.72
N ALA A 125 -22.61 -2.42 43.50
CA ALA A 125 -21.49 -2.54 44.42
C ALA A 125 -21.81 -3.69 45.39
N ARG A 126 -20.96 -4.73 45.39
CA ARG A 126 -20.99 -5.78 46.40
C ARG A 126 -20.31 -5.29 47.67
#